data_AF-A0A7K2ED65-F1
#
_entry.id   AF-A0A7K2ED65-F1
#
_cell.length_a   1.000
_cell.length_b   1.000
_cell.length_c   1.000
_cell.angle_alpha   90.00
_cell.angle_beta   90.00
_cell.angle_gamma   90.00
#
_symmetry.space_group_name_H-M   'P 1'
#
loop_
_entity.id
_entity.type
_entity.pdbx_description
1 polymer ?
#
loop_
_entity_poly.entity_id
_entity_poly.type
_entity_poly.pdbx_seq_one_letter_code
_entity_poly.pdbx_strand_id
1 'polypeptide(L)' 'MQVSLVTGAASGIGAATARRLAARGDAVVCADLDGDGAAV' A
#
# COMPACT_ATOMS: atom_id res chain seq x y z
N MET A 1 -5.92 -0.51 15.81
CA MET A 1 -6.10 0.09 14.46
C MET A 1 -5.01 1.13 14.27
N GLN A 2 -4.25 1.04 13.18
CA GLN A 2 -3.17 1.98 12.80
C GLN A 2 -3.41 2.43 11.35
N VAL A 3 -2.86 3.59 10.98
CA VAL A 3 -2.88 4.08 9.59
C VAL A 3 -1.46 4.07 9.05
N SER A 4 -1.25 3.43 7.91
CA SER A 4 0.06 3.26 7.29
C SER A 4 0.09 3.85 5.88
N LEU A 5 1.06 4.72 5.59
CA LEU A 5 1.32 5.26 4.24
C LEU A 5 2.45 4.47 3.59
N VAL A 6 2.21 3.94 2.39
CA VAL A 6 3.22 3.23 1.59
C VAL A 6 3.44 3.97 0.29
N THR A 7 4.68 4.39 0.04
CA THR A 7 5.10 4.96 -1.25
C THR A 7 5.64 3.87 -2.17
N GLY A 8 5.54 4.05 -3.50
CA GLY A 8 5.91 3.00 -4.45
C GLY A 8 4.97 1.79 -4.38
N ALA A 9 3.70 2.01 -4.01
CA ALA A 9 2.75 0.96 -3.67
C ALA A 9 2.16 0.23 -4.89
N ALA A 10 2.39 0.71 -6.12
CA ALA A 10 1.83 0.10 -7.32
C ALA A 10 2.46 -1.25 -7.67
N SER A 11 3.71 -1.52 -7.24
CA SER A 11 4.40 -2.75 -7.60
C SER A 11 5.45 -3.21 -6.60
N GLY A 12 6.04 -4.38 -6.87
CA GLY A 12 7.20 -4.91 -6.15
C GLY A 12 7.02 -4.96 -4.62
N ILE A 13 8.05 -4.51 -3.91
CA ILE A 13 8.11 -4.55 -2.44
C ILE A 13 7.06 -3.60 -1.82
N GLY A 14 6.79 -2.45 -2.44
CA GLY A 14 5.77 -1.52 -1.92
C GLY A 14 4.39 -2.15 -1.91
N ALA A 15 3.97 -2.75 -3.02
CA ALA A 15 2.70 -3.47 -3.11
C ALA A 15 2.63 -4.68 -2.14
N ALA A 16 3.73 -5.43 -2.00
CA ALA A 16 3.80 -6.53 -1.04
C ALA A 16 3.68 -6.05 0.42
N THR A 17 4.30 -4.92 0.74
CA THR A 17 4.26 -4.30 2.07
C THR A 17 2.87 -3.78 2.39
N ALA A 18 2.24 -3.07 1.45
CA ALA A 18 0.86 -2.59 1.61
C ALA A 18 -0.11 -3.75 1.89
N ARG A 19 -0.03 -4.83 1.11
CA ARG A 19 -0.82 -6.06 1.35
C ARG A 19 -0.56 -6.67 2.72
N ARG A 20 0.69 -6.74 3.16
CA ARG A 20 1.05 -7.30 4.47
C ARG A 20 0.54 -6.47 5.64
N LEU A 21 0.55 -5.14 5.51
CA LEU A 21 0.02 -4.20 6.51
C LEU A 21 -1.51 -4.27 6.57
N ALA A 22 -2.19 -4.29 5.42
CA ALA A 22 -3.64 -4.46 5.36
C ALA A 22 -4.07 -5.79 6.01
N ALA A 23 -3.38 -6.90 5.72
CA ALA A 23 -3.63 -8.20 6.34
C ALA A 23 -3.38 -8.22 7.86
N ARG A 24 -2.60 -7.27 8.40
CA ARG A 24 -2.40 -7.08 9.85
C ARG A 24 -3.57 -6.32 10.51
N GLY A 25 -4.41 -5.64 9.73
CA GLY A 25 -5.51 -4.80 10.20
C GLY A 25 -5.20 -3.30 10.23
N ASP A 26 -4.18 -2.87 9.50
CA ASP A 26 -3.91 -1.44 9.27
C ASP A 26 -4.87 -0.88 8.21
N ALA A 27 -5.27 0.39 8.35
CA ALA A 27 -5.81 1.15 7.24
C ALA A 27 -4.63 1.68 6.41
N VAL A 28 -4.51 1.21 5.16
CA VAL A 28 -3.33 1.49 4.33
C VAL A 28 -3.66 2.52 3.25
N VAL A 29 -2.84 3.56 3.15
CA VAL A 29 -2.85 4.51 2.05
C VAL A 29 -1.73 4.12 1.09
N CYS A 30 -2.10 3.74 -0.13
CA CYS A 30 -1.17 3.44 -1.21
C CYS A 30 -0.89 4.71 -2.02
N ALA A 31 0.36 5.15 -2.04
CA ALA A 31 0.81 6.30 -2.82
C ALA A 31 1.84 5.86 -3.87
N ASP A 32 1.57 6.18 -5.12
CA ASP A 32 2.48 5.94 -6.23
C ASP A 32 2.29 7.02 -7.29
N LEU A 33 3.27 7.18 -8.17
CA LEU A 33 3.13 7.99 -9.38
C LEU A 33 2.18 7.30 -10.38
N ASP A 34 2.19 5.97 -10.41
CA ASP A 34 1.19 5.17 -11.13
C ASP A 34 -0.06 5.02 -10.27
N GLY A 35 -0.96 6.00 -10.35
CA GLY A 35 -2.20 6.01 -9.57
C GLY A 35 -3.13 4.84 -9.89
N ASP A 36 -3.19 4.42 -11.15
CA ASP A 36 -4.01 3.28 -11.57
C ASP A 36 -3.41 1.98 -11.02
N GLY A 37 -2.09 1.83 -11.07
CA GLY A 37 -1.39 0.71 -10.44
C GLY A 37 -1.50 0.67 -8.91
N ALA A 38 -1.70 1.81 -8.26
CA ALA A 38 -1.90 1.91 -6.81
C ALA A 38 -3.34 1.72 -6.34
N ALA A 39 -4.32 1.73 -7.26
CA ALA A 39 -5.73 1.46 -6.99
C ALA A 39 -5.99 -0.05 -6.86
N VAL A 40 -5.37 -0.68 -5.85
CA VAL A 40 -5.51 -2.11 -5.52
C VAL A 40 -6.38 -2.36 -4.30
#